data_AF-A0A2W4IEH4-F1
#
_entry.id   AF-A0A2W4IEH4-F1
#
_cell.length_a   1.000
_cell.length_b   1.000
_cell.length_c   1.000
_cell.angle_alpha   90.00
_cell.angle_beta   90.00
_cell.angle_gamma   90.00
#
_symmetry.space_group_name_H-M   'P 1'
#
loop_
_entity.id
_entity.type
_entity.pdbx_description
1 polymer ?
#
loop_
_entity_poly.entity_id
_entity_poly.type
_entity_poly.pdbx_seq_one_letter_code
_entity_poly.pdbx_strand_id
1 'polypeptide(L)'
;MESKTKIDLNIPDHELVKRIYIASPCDVSWDSMEGDECKRFCGQCSLSVYNTSVMSKKQIANLIRESDGQACMKLYRRFDGTVITDDCPVGLRKVRDRIKKVACSITAMLVWVGLISSAQAQGLVGAPVDVRFGVPASFPSSPKNPIPNYHILEIATFASCLILASGLFLKRGKIALLAAMLLGIWAFAGFAIGICYR
;
A
#
# COMPACT_ATOMS: atom_id res chain seq x y z
N MET A 1 -38.62 -4.14 -38.35
CA MET A 1 -37.21 -4.11 -37.90
C MET A 1 -37.18 -3.63 -36.46
N GLU A 2 -37.51 -4.51 -35.51
CA GLU A 2 -37.46 -4.20 -34.08
C GLU A 2 -36.04 -4.37 -33.57
N SER A 3 -35.30 -3.27 -33.48
CA SER A 3 -34.04 -3.20 -32.73
C SER A 3 -34.38 -3.07 -31.24
N LYS A 4 -34.71 -4.19 -30.58
CA LYS A 4 -34.70 -4.24 -29.12
C LYS A 4 -33.24 -4.17 -28.70
N THR A 5 -32.77 -2.97 -28.36
CA THR A 5 -31.45 -2.78 -27.75
C THR A 5 -31.48 -3.44 -26.38
N LYS A 6 -31.23 -4.74 -26.35
CA LYS A 6 -31.00 -5.50 -25.12
C LYS A 6 -29.75 -4.90 -24.51
N ILE A 7 -29.91 -4.12 -23.45
CA ILE A 7 -28.77 -3.61 -22.68
C ILE A 7 -28.00 -4.85 -22.23
N ASP A 8 -26.83 -5.08 -22.82
CA ASP A 8 -25.98 -6.19 -22.43
C ASP A 8 -25.60 -6.00 -20.96
N LEU A 9 -26.17 -6.83 -20.08
CA LEU A 9 -25.92 -6.79 -18.64
C LEU A 9 -24.46 -7.15 -18.28
N ASN A 10 -23.62 -7.45 -19.27
CA ASN A 10 -22.21 -7.77 -19.14
C ASN A 10 -21.27 -6.58 -19.48
N ILE A 11 -21.77 -5.34 -19.42
CA ILE A 11 -20.94 -4.15 -19.57
C ILE A 11 -20.17 -3.91 -18.26
N PRO A 12 -18.84 -3.69 -18.32
CA PRO A 12 -18.06 -3.47 -17.11
C PRO A 12 -18.44 -2.14 -16.44
N ASP A 13 -18.44 -2.13 -15.09
CA ASP A 13 -18.95 -1.01 -14.26
C ASP A 13 -18.40 0.37 -14.68
N HIS A 14 -17.13 0.43 -15.07
CA HIS A 14 -16.49 1.68 -15.45
C HIS A 14 -17.07 2.31 -16.72
N GLU A 15 -17.60 1.51 -17.63
CA GLU A 15 -18.18 1.97 -18.89
C GLU A 15 -19.66 2.36 -18.72
N LEU A 16 -20.38 1.68 -17.81
CA LEU A 16 -21.72 2.11 -17.39
C LEU A 16 -21.68 3.53 -16.80
N VAL A 17 -20.75 3.78 -15.87
CA VAL A 17 -20.63 5.09 -15.20
C VAL A 17 -20.30 6.21 -16.19
N LYS A 18 -19.57 5.91 -17.27
CA LYS A 18 -19.19 6.89 -18.29
C LYS A 18 -20.38 7.35 -19.15
N ARG A 19 -21.40 6.49 -19.29
CA ARG A 19 -22.57 6.74 -20.15
C ARG A 19 -23.75 7.39 -19.42
N ILE A 20 -23.65 7.59 -18.11
CA ILE A 20 -24.71 8.22 -17.31
C ILE A 20 -24.84 9.69 -17.72
N TYR A 21 -26.07 10.11 -18.04
CA TYR A 21 -26.45 11.51 -18.21
C TYR A 21 -27.74 11.78 -17.44
N ILE A 22 -27.93 13.03 -17.03
CA ILE A 22 -29.17 13.47 -16.38
C ILE A 22 -30.17 13.80 -17.48
N ALA A 23 -31.24 13.03 -17.59
CA ALA A 23 -32.30 13.26 -18.58
C ALA A 23 -33.16 14.47 -18.21
N SER A 24 -33.47 14.64 -16.91
CA SER A 24 -34.26 15.73 -16.36
C SER A 24 -33.48 16.43 -15.22
N PRO A 25 -32.87 17.60 -15.48
CA PRO A 25 -32.18 18.34 -14.43
C PRO A 25 -33.18 18.87 -13.40
N CYS A 26 -32.77 18.86 -12.13
CA CYS A 26 -33.49 19.49 -11.03
C CYS A 26 -32.78 20.80 -10.69
N ASP A 27 -33.53 21.91 -10.62
CA ASP A 27 -32.98 23.24 -10.30
C ASP A 27 -32.79 23.49 -8.79
N VAL A 28 -33.16 22.54 -7.93
CA VAL A 28 -33.02 22.67 -6.48
C VAL A 28 -31.56 22.58 -6.06
N SER A 29 -31.13 23.51 -5.21
CA SER A 29 -29.80 23.47 -4.62
C SER A 29 -29.63 22.23 -3.74
N TRP A 30 -28.47 21.58 -3.86
CA TRP A 30 -28.09 20.46 -3.01
C TRP A 30 -28.09 20.83 -1.53
N ASP A 31 -27.79 22.09 -1.19
CA ASP A 31 -27.65 22.56 0.18
C ASP A 31 -29.00 22.78 0.87
N SER A 32 -30.09 22.90 0.11
CA SER A 32 -31.46 22.97 0.65
C SER A 32 -32.11 21.60 0.83
N MET A 33 -31.41 20.51 0.53
CA MET A 33 -31.91 19.14 0.68
C MET A 33 -31.53 18.56 2.05
N GLU A 34 -32.35 17.67 2.57
CA GLU A 34 -32.14 17.05 3.88
C GLU A 34 -31.49 15.66 3.73
N GLY A 35 -30.48 15.36 4.54
CA GLY A 35 -29.76 14.08 4.55
C GLY A 35 -28.24 14.23 4.63
N ASP A 36 -27.52 13.17 4.25
CA ASP A 36 -26.07 13.07 4.39
C ASP A 36 -25.32 13.58 3.14
N GLU A 37 -23.99 13.53 3.15
CA GLU A 37 -23.17 13.86 1.96
C GLU A 37 -23.33 12.85 0.81
N CYS A 38 -23.71 11.61 1.13
CA CYS A 38 -23.89 10.52 0.16
C CYS A 38 -25.27 10.54 -0.50
N LYS A 39 -26.32 10.77 0.29
CA LYS A 39 -27.73 10.72 -0.15
C LYS A 39 -28.53 11.81 0.56
N ARG A 40 -29.23 12.63 -0.21
CA ARG A 40 -30.20 13.60 0.31
C ARG A 40 -31.57 13.41 -0.32
N PHE A 41 -32.61 13.77 0.40
CA PHE A 41 -33.97 13.77 -0.12
C PHE A 41 -34.33 15.14 -0.66
N CYS A 42 -34.82 15.20 -1.90
CA CYS A 42 -35.34 16.42 -2.49
C CYS A 42 -36.86 16.47 -2.32
N GLY A 43 -37.35 17.44 -1.55
CA GLY A 43 -38.80 17.62 -1.35
C GLY A 43 -39.58 18.05 -2.60
N GLN A 44 -38.93 18.67 -3.58
CA GLN A 44 -39.60 19.10 -4.82
C GLN A 44 -39.80 17.94 -5.81
N CYS A 45 -38.81 17.04 -5.90
CA CYS A 45 -38.87 15.88 -6.80
C CYS A 45 -39.44 14.64 -6.12
N SER A 46 -39.57 14.66 -4.79
CA SER A 46 -39.87 13.50 -3.95
C SER A 46 -38.94 12.29 -4.19
N LEU A 47 -37.71 12.55 -4.61
CA LEU A 47 -36.71 11.55 -4.96
C LEU A 47 -35.46 11.72 -4.10
N SER A 48 -34.79 10.60 -3.84
CA SER A 48 -33.47 10.60 -3.23
C SER A 48 -32.40 10.93 -4.26
N VAL A 49 -31.63 11.99 -4.01
CA VAL A 49 -30.53 12.44 -4.84
C VAL A 49 -29.22 11.91 -4.27
N TYR A 50 -28.48 11.15 -5.09
CA TYR A 50 -27.22 10.52 -4.70
C TYR A 50 -26.02 11.33 -5.19
N ASN A 51 -25.00 11.51 -4.34
CA ASN A 51 -23.80 12.25 -4.69
C ASN A 51 -22.72 11.33 -5.29
N THR A 52 -22.42 11.53 -6.58
CA THR A 52 -21.39 10.69 -7.25
C THR A 52 -19.97 10.92 -6.76
N SER A 53 -19.63 12.09 -6.19
CA SER A 53 -18.26 12.39 -5.77
C SER A 53 -17.80 11.56 -4.58
N VAL A 54 -18.73 11.12 -3.73
CA VAL A 54 -18.47 10.35 -2.51
C VAL A 54 -18.68 8.85 -2.73
N MET A 55 -19.19 8.46 -3.90
CA MET A 55 -19.49 7.06 -4.22
C MET A 55 -18.44 6.46 -5.16
N SER A 56 -18.16 5.17 -4.96
CA SER A 56 -17.37 4.36 -5.88
C SER A 56 -18.10 4.08 -7.19
N LYS A 57 -17.36 3.78 -8.26
CA LYS A 57 -17.95 3.35 -9.55
C LYS A 57 -18.82 2.10 -9.40
N LYS A 58 -18.44 1.19 -8.51
CA LYS A 58 -19.19 -0.04 -8.22
C LYS A 58 -20.51 0.26 -7.54
N GLN A 59 -20.50 1.12 -6.52
CA GLN A 59 -21.74 1.54 -5.84
C GLN A 59 -22.68 2.25 -6.80
N ILE A 60 -22.17 3.12 -7.67
CA ILE A 60 -22.98 3.81 -8.69
C ILE A 60 -23.56 2.79 -9.69
N ALA A 61 -22.75 1.86 -10.19
CA ALA A 61 -23.22 0.84 -11.12
C ALA A 61 -24.29 -0.08 -10.48
N ASN A 62 -24.12 -0.45 -9.21
CA ASN A 62 -25.12 -1.23 -8.48
C ASN A 62 -26.41 -0.45 -8.26
N LEU A 63 -26.32 0.83 -7.85
CA LEU A 63 -27.48 1.69 -7.69
C LEU A 63 -28.28 1.80 -8.98
N ILE A 64 -27.61 1.92 -10.12
CA ILE A 64 -28.26 1.97 -11.44
C ILE A 64 -28.95 0.65 -11.78
N ARG A 65 -28.33 -0.48 -11.45
CA ARG A 65 -28.95 -1.81 -11.66
C ARG A 65 -30.16 -2.01 -10.75
N GLU A 66 -30.08 -1.58 -9.50
CA GLU A 66 -31.17 -1.70 -8.52
C GLU A 66 -32.35 -0.78 -8.82
N SER A 67 -32.09 0.38 -9.44
CA SER A 67 -33.10 1.38 -9.78
C SER A 67 -33.58 1.29 -11.23
N ASP A 68 -33.22 0.23 -11.97
CA ASP A 68 -33.52 0.08 -13.41
C ASP A 68 -33.15 1.33 -14.25
N GLY A 69 -32.07 2.02 -13.86
CA GLY A 69 -31.60 3.25 -14.51
C GLY A 69 -32.35 4.53 -14.10
N GLN A 70 -33.33 4.45 -13.20
CA GLN A 70 -34.11 5.59 -12.71
C GLN A 70 -33.64 6.02 -11.32
N ALA A 71 -32.45 6.62 -11.25
CA ALA A 71 -31.93 7.23 -10.02
C ALA A 71 -31.61 8.71 -10.23
N CYS A 72 -32.05 9.55 -9.29
CA CYS A 72 -31.65 10.95 -9.27
C CYS A 72 -30.25 11.07 -8.65
N MET A 73 -29.33 11.74 -9.34
CA MET A 73 -27.95 11.85 -8.86
C MET A 73 -27.31 13.19 -9.23
N LYS A 74 -26.47 13.69 -8.33
CA LYS A 74 -25.62 14.84 -8.56
C LYS A 74 -24.33 14.37 -9.24
N LEU A 75 -24.24 14.64 -10.54
CA LEU A 75 -23.07 14.31 -11.36
C LEU A 75 -22.04 15.43 -11.30
N TYR A 76 -20.80 15.10 -10.96
CA TYR A 76 -19.67 16.00 -11.16
C TYR A 76 -18.86 15.53 -12.36
N ARG A 77 -18.73 16.36 -13.40
CA ARG A 77 -17.95 16.04 -14.59
C ARG A 77 -16.72 16.93 -14.67
N ARG A 78 -15.60 16.32 -15.04
CA ARG A 78 -14.36 17.04 -15.35
C ARG A 78 -14.39 17.51 -16.82
N PHE A 79 -13.45 18.38 -17.19
CA PHE A 79 -13.23 18.85 -18.57
C PHE A 79 -13.05 17.73 -19.61
N ASP A 80 -12.65 16.53 -19.20
CA ASP A 80 -12.49 15.35 -20.05
C ASP A 80 -13.81 14.58 -20.26
N GLY A 81 -14.92 15.06 -19.68
CA GLY A 81 -16.23 14.42 -19.71
C GLY A 81 -16.37 13.22 -18.77
N THR A 82 -15.34 12.88 -17.98
CA THR A 82 -15.40 11.76 -17.04
C THR A 82 -16.12 12.17 -15.76
N VAL A 83 -17.01 11.30 -15.26
CA VAL A 83 -17.68 11.47 -13.97
C VAL A 83 -16.65 11.31 -12.84
N ILE A 84 -16.63 12.28 -11.94
CA ILE A 84 -15.81 12.27 -10.73
C ILE A 84 -16.47 11.33 -9.73
N THR A 85 -15.70 10.36 -9.28
CA THR A 85 -16.07 9.33 -8.30
C THR A 85 -14.94 9.22 -7.27
N ASP A 86 -15.21 8.63 -6.11
CA ASP A 86 -14.19 8.43 -5.06
C ASP A 86 -12.99 7.59 -5.58
N ASP A 87 -13.30 6.47 -6.23
CA ASP A 87 -12.30 5.55 -6.80
C ASP A 87 -11.70 6.00 -8.14
N CYS A 88 -11.67 7.30 -8.44
CA CYS A 88 -11.25 7.74 -9.76
C CYS A 88 -9.72 7.55 -9.97
N PRO A 89 -9.30 6.62 -10.86
CA PRO A 89 -7.88 6.25 -11.00
C PRO A 89 -7.02 7.39 -11.56
N VAL A 90 -7.65 8.37 -12.20
CA VAL A 90 -6.97 9.58 -12.69
C VAL A 90 -6.73 10.61 -11.59
N GLY A 91 -7.59 10.71 -10.57
CA GLY A 91 -7.36 11.56 -9.40
C GLY A 91 -6.18 11.06 -8.57
N LEU A 92 -6.13 9.74 -8.36
CA LEU A 92 -5.04 9.07 -7.65
C LEU A 92 -3.82 8.78 -8.54
N ARG A 93 -3.85 9.08 -9.84
CA ARG A 93 -2.73 8.78 -10.76
C ARG A 93 -1.43 9.44 -10.30
N LYS A 94 -1.48 10.75 -9.98
CA LYS A 94 -0.30 11.49 -9.51
C LYS A 94 0.25 10.94 -8.18
N VAL A 95 -0.64 10.52 -7.27
CA VAL A 95 -0.25 9.92 -5.98
C VAL A 95 0.39 8.56 -6.21
N ARG A 96 -0.26 7.70 -7.01
CA ARG A 96 0.25 6.37 -7.36
C ARG A 96 1.59 6.44 -8.08
N ASP A 97 1.75 7.37 -9.01
CA ASP A 97 3.01 7.55 -9.75
C ASP A 97 4.13 8.05 -8.83
N ARG A 98 3.82 8.93 -7.86
CA ARG A 98 4.77 9.30 -6.80
C ARG A 98 5.14 8.11 -5.92
N ILE A 99 4.16 7.32 -5.45
CA ILE A 99 4.40 6.14 -4.63
C ILE A 99 5.28 5.14 -5.38
N LYS A 100 5.03 4.89 -6.68
CA LYS A 100 5.88 4.02 -7.51
C LYS A 100 7.32 4.51 -7.59
N LYS A 101 7.52 5.81 -7.84
CA LYS A 101 8.87 6.41 -7.90
C LYS A 101 9.61 6.26 -6.57
N VAL A 102 8.94 6.54 -5.46
CA VAL A 102 9.51 6.39 -4.11
C VAL A 102 9.82 4.93 -3.81
N ALA A 103 8.89 4.01 -4.11
CA ALA A 103 9.11 2.58 -3.93
C ALA A 103 10.32 2.07 -4.73
N CYS A 104 10.44 2.44 -6.01
CA CYS A 104 11.60 2.09 -6.83
C CYS A 104 12.91 2.64 -6.25
N SER A 105 12.91 3.90 -5.77
CA SER A 105 14.09 4.51 -5.14
C SER A 105 14.51 3.76 -3.88
N ILE A 106 13.56 3.39 -3.02
CA ILE A 106 13.84 2.65 -1.79
C ILE A 106 14.40 1.26 -2.12
N THR A 107 13.79 0.54 -3.06
CA THR A 107 14.29 -0.78 -3.47
C THR A 107 15.69 -0.71 -4.07
N ALA A 108 16.00 0.33 -4.86
CA ALA A 108 17.33 0.52 -5.42
C ALA A 108 18.38 0.80 -4.34
N MET A 109 18.06 1.63 -3.35
CA MET A 109 18.94 1.87 -2.20
C MET A 109 19.19 0.60 -1.38
N LEU A 110 18.16 -0.19 -1.09
CA LEU A 110 18.30 -1.43 -0.34
C LEU A 110 19.16 -2.46 -1.09
N VAL A 111 18.99 -2.58 -2.40
CA VAL A 111 19.84 -3.44 -3.25
C VAL A 111 21.29 -2.95 -3.25
N TRP A 112 21.50 -1.64 -3.38
CA TRP A 112 22.86 -1.06 -3.39
C TRP A 112 23.59 -1.25 -2.06
N VAL A 113 22.91 -1.03 -0.94
CA VAL A 113 23.47 -1.29 0.40
C VAL A 113 23.78 -2.79 0.58
N GLY A 114 22.88 -3.68 0.14
CA GLY A 114 23.11 -5.13 0.19
C GLY A 114 24.33 -5.58 -0.63
N LEU A 115 24.60 -4.94 -1.76
CA LEU A 115 25.78 -5.22 -2.60
C LEU A 115 27.10 -4.69 -1.99
N ILE A 116 27.06 -3.61 -1.20
CA ILE A 116 28.27 -3.09 -0.53
C ILE A 116 28.63 -3.94 0.69
N SER A 117 27.64 -4.48 1.41
CA SER A 117 27.90 -5.35 2.56
C SER A 117 28.56 -6.69 2.19
N SER A 118 28.38 -7.20 0.97
CA SER A 118 29.08 -8.42 0.54
C SER A 118 30.56 -8.18 0.20
N ALA A 119 30.98 -6.93 -0.01
CA ALA A 119 32.38 -6.61 -0.32
C ALA A 119 33.32 -6.70 0.90
N GLN A 120 32.79 -6.61 2.14
CA GLN A 120 33.60 -6.74 3.36
C GLN A 120 33.73 -8.19 3.86
N ALA A 121 33.02 -9.14 3.24
CA ALA A 121 33.08 -10.56 3.62
C ALA A 121 34.29 -11.31 3.03
N GLN A 122 35.04 -10.69 2.11
CA GLN A 122 36.34 -11.19 1.66
C GLN A 122 37.43 -10.34 2.34
N GLY A 123 38.01 -10.84 3.44
CA GLY A 123 39.04 -10.18 4.25
C GLY A 123 40.38 -9.96 3.52
N LEU A 124 40.38 -9.26 2.38
CA LEU A 124 41.52 -9.03 1.51
C LEU A 124 42.12 -7.62 1.63
N VAL A 125 41.49 -6.70 2.38
CA VAL A 125 42.04 -5.37 2.64
C VAL A 125 42.56 -5.32 4.07
N GLY A 126 43.83 -5.68 4.26
CA GLY A 126 44.54 -5.44 5.53
C GLY A 126 45.43 -6.56 6.07
N ALA A 127 45.76 -7.61 5.31
CA ALA A 127 46.82 -8.52 5.76
C ALA A 127 48.18 -7.79 5.71
N PRO A 128 48.88 -7.59 6.83
CA PRO A 128 50.23 -7.05 6.80
C PRO A 128 51.16 -8.08 6.17
N VAL A 129 51.78 -7.75 5.03
CA VAL A 129 52.84 -8.56 4.44
C VAL A 129 54.15 -8.13 5.13
N ASP A 130 54.70 -8.99 5.99
CA ASP A 130 56.05 -8.82 6.52
C ASP A 130 57.05 -9.15 5.41
N VAL A 131 57.85 -8.17 5.00
CA VAL A 131 58.69 -8.24 3.79
C VAL A 131 60.08 -8.84 4.09
N ARG A 132 60.39 -9.21 5.33
CA ARG A 132 61.80 -9.37 5.74
C ARG A 132 62.34 -10.79 5.84
N PHE A 133 61.51 -11.82 5.93
CA PHE A 133 61.97 -13.21 5.87
C PHE A 133 60.91 -14.09 5.20
N GLY A 134 61.27 -14.71 4.07
CA GLY A 134 60.41 -15.60 3.28
C GLY A 134 60.10 -16.95 3.94
N VAL A 135 59.67 -16.93 5.20
CA VAL A 135 59.14 -18.09 5.94
C VAL A 135 57.96 -17.58 6.79
N PRO A 136 56.77 -18.19 6.72
CA PRO A 136 55.65 -17.79 7.58
C PRO A 136 55.99 -18.09 9.05
N ALA A 137 55.87 -17.07 9.90
CA ALA A 137 56.03 -17.18 11.34
C ALA A 137 55.01 -18.19 11.91
N SER A 138 55.49 -19.36 12.35
CA SER A 138 54.69 -20.28 13.15
C SER A 138 54.58 -19.74 14.57
N PHE A 139 53.54 -18.96 14.85
CA PHE A 139 53.16 -18.62 16.22
C PHE A 139 52.56 -19.86 16.92
N PRO A 140 52.94 -20.18 18.17
CA PRO A 140 52.24 -21.18 18.95
C PRO A 140 50.78 -20.73 19.16
N SER A 141 49.86 -21.62 18.81
CA SER A 141 48.42 -21.41 18.82
C SER A 141 47.90 -20.97 20.19
N SER A 142 47.28 -19.79 20.24
CA SER A 142 46.42 -19.36 21.34
C SER A 142 45.35 -20.42 21.62
N PRO A 143 45.03 -20.73 22.89
CA PRO A 143 43.99 -21.68 23.23
C PRO A 143 42.65 -21.18 22.65
N LYS A 144 42.03 -22.03 21.84
CA LYS A 144 40.69 -21.82 21.32
C LYS A 144 39.73 -22.08 22.46
N ASN A 145 39.31 -21.03 23.15
CA ASN A 145 38.09 -21.10 23.95
C ASN A 145 36.95 -21.19 22.90
N PRO A 146 36.18 -22.29 22.82
CA PRO A 146 35.03 -22.31 21.94
C PRO A 146 34.02 -21.31 22.49
N ILE A 147 33.76 -20.24 21.74
CA ILE A 147 32.58 -19.42 21.99
C ILE A 147 31.39 -20.38 21.79
N PRO A 148 30.53 -20.58 22.79
CA PRO A 148 29.50 -21.60 22.72
C PRO A 148 28.46 -21.24 21.63
N ASN A 149 28.33 -22.13 20.65
CA ASN A 149 27.50 -22.04 19.44
C ASN A 149 25.99 -22.16 19.70
N TYR A 150 25.41 -21.39 20.63
CA TYR A 150 23.96 -21.40 20.86
C TYR A 150 23.23 -20.11 20.44
N HIS A 151 23.93 -19.02 20.13
CA HIS A 151 23.28 -17.75 19.76
C HIS A 151 22.92 -17.61 18.27
N ILE A 152 23.51 -18.39 17.36
CA ILE A 152 23.24 -18.24 15.91
C ILE A 152 21.93 -18.93 15.49
N LEU A 153 21.48 -19.96 16.23
CA LEU A 153 20.26 -20.71 15.91
C LEU A 153 18.96 -19.99 16.37
N GLU A 154 19.03 -19.18 17.43
CA GLU A 154 17.89 -18.38 17.89
C GLU A 154 17.66 -17.14 17.02
N ILE A 155 18.72 -16.42 16.62
CA ILE A 155 18.56 -15.20 15.79
C ILE A 155 17.93 -15.54 14.43
N ALA A 156 18.27 -16.69 13.85
CA ALA A 156 17.74 -17.14 12.57
C ALA A 156 16.25 -17.51 12.62
N THR A 157 15.76 -18.05 13.75
CA THR A 157 14.34 -18.37 13.96
C THR A 157 13.51 -17.14 14.29
N PHE A 158 14.05 -16.17 15.04
CA PHE A 158 13.38 -14.88 15.26
C PHE A 158 13.27 -14.03 13.99
N ALA A 159 14.32 -13.98 13.16
CA ALA A 159 14.31 -13.21 11.91
C ALA A 159 13.30 -13.76 10.88
N SER A 160 13.21 -15.08 10.75
CA SER A 160 12.27 -15.72 9.83
C SER A 160 10.81 -15.60 10.29
N CYS A 161 10.54 -15.62 11.60
CA CYS A 161 9.20 -15.39 12.16
C CYS A 161 8.72 -13.94 11.97
N LEU A 162 9.63 -12.95 12.10
CA LEU A 162 9.32 -11.53 11.89
C LEU A 162 8.96 -11.21 10.44
N ILE A 163 9.67 -11.81 9.49
CA ILE A 163 9.42 -11.62 8.06
C ILE A 163 8.05 -12.19 7.67
N LEU A 164 7.68 -13.38 8.16
CA LEU A 164 6.38 -13.98 7.89
C LEU A 164 5.21 -13.22 8.55
N ALA A 165 5.38 -12.73 9.79
CA ALA A 165 4.38 -11.92 10.48
C ALA A 165 4.13 -10.57 9.80
N SER A 166 5.19 -9.93 9.28
CA SER A 166 5.09 -8.65 8.57
C SER A 166 4.33 -8.75 7.23
N GLY A 167 4.52 -9.85 6.50
CA GLY A 167 3.83 -10.11 5.22
C GLY A 167 2.31 -10.30 5.38
N LEU A 168 1.87 -10.97 6.46
CA LEU A 168 0.44 -11.14 6.74
C LEU A 168 -0.25 -9.83 7.16
N PHE A 169 0.49 -8.93 7.80
CA PHE A 169 -0.07 -7.67 8.32
C PHE A 169 -0.23 -6.58 7.26
N LEU A 170 0.65 -6.53 6.25
CA LEU A 170 0.52 -5.65 5.09
C LEU A 170 -0.78 -5.89 4.29
N LYS A 171 -1.30 -7.13 4.30
CA LYS A 171 -2.54 -7.48 3.59
C LYS A 171 -3.81 -6.96 4.27
N ARG A 172 -3.73 -6.51 5.53
CA ARG A 172 -4.88 -6.08 6.35
C ARG A 172 -4.94 -4.58 6.67
N GLY A 173 -4.04 -3.75 6.13
CA GLY A 173 -4.11 -2.30 6.25
C GLY A 173 -3.86 -1.71 7.64
N LYS A 174 -3.32 -2.49 8.59
CA LYS A 174 -3.07 -2.05 9.98
C LYS A 174 -1.61 -1.62 10.20
N ILE A 175 -1.21 -0.51 9.56
CA ILE A 175 0.17 0.03 9.60
C ILE A 175 0.59 0.45 11.02
N ALA A 176 -0.35 0.93 11.84
CA ALA A 176 -0.08 1.34 13.23
C ALA A 176 0.36 0.18 14.14
N LEU A 177 -0.14 -1.04 13.92
CA LEU A 177 0.22 -2.20 14.74
C LEU A 177 1.63 -2.71 14.41
N LEU A 178 2.03 -2.63 13.14
CA LEU A 178 3.40 -2.95 12.71
C LEU A 178 4.42 -1.98 13.29
N ALA A 179 4.11 -0.69 13.32
CA ALA A 179 4.97 0.31 13.96
C ALA A 179 5.14 0.05 15.46
N ALA A 180 4.06 -0.30 16.17
CA ALA A 180 4.11 -0.64 17.59
C ALA A 180 4.93 -1.92 17.87
N MET A 181 4.78 -2.96 17.02
CA MET A 181 5.57 -4.18 17.15
C MET A 181 7.07 -3.94 16.88
N LEU A 182 7.42 -3.17 15.85
CA LEU A 182 8.82 -2.84 15.54
C LEU A 182 9.47 -2.00 16.65
N LEU A 183 8.74 -1.05 17.24
CA LEU A 183 9.22 -0.30 18.40
C LEU A 183 9.41 -1.19 19.64
N GLY A 184 8.52 -2.15 19.87
CA GLY A 184 8.66 -3.14 20.93
C GLY A 184 9.90 -4.03 20.76
N ILE A 185 10.19 -4.46 19.53
CA ILE A 185 11.37 -5.28 19.21
C ILE A 185 12.67 -4.49 19.42
N TRP A 186 12.71 -3.22 19.01
CA TRP A 186 13.86 -2.33 19.26
C TRP A 186 14.07 -2.04 20.74
N ALA A 187 13.00 -1.83 21.52
CA ALA A 187 13.09 -1.63 22.96
C ALA A 187 13.62 -2.89 23.67
N PHE A 188 13.18 -4.08 23.23
CA PHE A 188 13.63 -5.35 23.80
C PHE A 188 15.08 -5.69 23.43
N ALA A 189 15.50 -5.39 22.20
CA ALA A 189 16.88 -5.52 21.77
C ALA A 189 17.81 -4.58 22.58
N GLY A 190 17.39 -3.34 22.83
CA GLY A 190 18.12 -2.41 23.69
C GLY A 190 18.24 -2.89 25.13
N PHE A 191 17.17 -3.46 25.69
CA PHE A 191 17.16 -4.02 27.05
C PHE A 191 18.08 -5.25 27.18
N ALA A 192 18.07 -6.16 26.20
CA ALA A 192 18.93 -7.33 26.18
C ALA A 192 20.42 -6.96 26.05
N ILE A 193 20.75 -5.98 25.20
CA ILE A 193 22.11 -5.45 25.07
C ILE A 193 22.57 -4.81 26.39
N GLY A 194 21.68 -4.08 27.08
CA GLY A 194 21.97 -3.48 28.39
C GLY A 194 22.25 -4.50 29.50
N ILE A 195 21.64 -5.69 29.44
CA ILE A 195 21.89 -6.79 30.39
C ILE A 195 23.22 -7.51 30.08
N CYS A 196 23.63 -7.59 28.81
CA CYS A 196 24.90 -8.22 28.44
C CYS A 196 26.14 -7.34 28.69
N TYR A 197 25.99 -6.02 28.84
CA TYR A 197 27.09 -5.07 29.06
C TYR A 197 27.23 -4.60 30.52
N ARG A 198 26.50 -5.20 31.46
CA ARG A 198 26.60 -4.94 32.90
C ARG A 198 27.10 -6.17 33.64
#